data_AF-A0A222T4W9-F1
#
_entry.id   AF-A0A222T4W9-F1
#
_cell.length_a   1.000
_cell.length_b   1.000
_cell.length_c   1.000
_cell.angle_alpha   90.00
_cell.angle_beta   90.00
_cell.angle_gamma   90.00
#
_symmetry.space_group_name_H-M   'P 1'
#
loop_
_entity.id
_entity.type
_entity.pdbx_description
1 polymer ?
#
loop_
_entity_poly.entity_id
_entity_poly.type
_entity_poly.pdbx_seq_one_letter_code
_entity_poly.pdbx_strand_id
1 'polypeptide(L)'
;MDPLTFDYEDPHLRVDRGVFELFYLANPASTFRVPLRWLGALVHYKKPNQPGKLSIGSVRDPNAALYGTDPAAFWYSTSPAFRVPHNDEPLFRAYFTEVAALADRRVV
;
A
#
# COMPACT_ATOMS: atom_id res chain seq x y z
N MET A 1 10.10 -14.25 12.74
CA MET A 1 8.90 -14.25 11.89
C MET A 1 9.36 -14.19 10.46
N ASP A 2 8.69 -14.95 9.60
CA ASP A 2 8.88 -14.86 8.16
C ASP A 2 8.32 -13.54 7.63
N PRO A 3 8.88 -13.00 6.53
CA PRO A 3 8.34 -11.79 5.92
C PRO A 3 6.91 -12.05 5.43
N LEU A 4 6.02 -11.07 5.64
CA LEU A 4 4.70 -11.07 5.00
C LEU A 4 4.89 -10.60 3.56
N THR A 5 4.45 -11.38 2.58
CA THR A 5 4.64 -11.09 1.15
C THR A 5 3.32 -11.12 0.40
N PHE A 6 3.22 -10.29 -0.64
CA PHE A 6 2.09 -10.29 -1.56
C PHE A 6 2.57 -10.01 -2.98
N ASP A 7 2.35 -10.99 -3.85
CA ASP A 7 2.79 -10.98 -5.24
C ASP A 7 1.57 -10.73 -6.12
N TYR A 8 1.62 -9.70 -6.96
CA TYR A 8 0.54 -9.38 -7.87
C TYR A 8 1.09 -8.91 -9.21
N GLU A 9 1.12 -9.80 -10.20
CA GLU A 9 1.70 -9.53 -11.52
C GLU A 9 3.14 -8.98 -11.44
N ASP A 10 3.32 -7.66 -11.61
CA ASP A 10 4.60 -6.95 -11.56
C ASP A 10 4.97 -6.45 -10.15
N PRO A 11 4.07 -5.82 -9.36
CA PRO A 11 4.38 -5.44 -7.99
C PRO A 11 4.55 -6.65 -7.05
N HIS A 12 5.68 -6.65 -6.34
CA HIS A 12 5.97 -7.54 -5.22
C HIS A 12 6.03 -6.71 -3.94
N LEU A 13 5.11 -6.97 -3.02
CA LEU A 13 5.02 -6.30 -1.72
C LEU A 13 5.60 -7.19 -0.64
N ARG A 14 6.36 -6.59 0.28
CA ARG A 14 6.94 -7.29 1.42
C ARG A 14 6.90 -6.43 2.67
N VAL A 15 6.67 -7.07 3.80
CA VAL A 15 6.93 -6.50 5.12
C VAL A 15 7.93 -7.38 5.84
N ASP A 16 9.05 -6.77 6.24
CA ASP A 16 10.07 -7.44 7.03
C ASP A 16 10.66 -6.47 8.06
N ARG A 17 10.84 -6.96 9.30
CA ARG A 17 11.43 -6.20 10.42
C ARG A 17 10.91 -4.77 10.57
N GLY A 18 9.60 -4.57 10.39
CA GLY A 18 8.95 -3.26 10.55
C GLY A 18 9.11 -2.29 9.37
N VAL A 19 9.59 -2.78 8.22
CA VAL A 19 9.74 -2.01 6.99
C VAL A 19 8.83 -2.62 5.93
N PHE A 20 8.06 -1.77 5.25
CA PHE A 20 7.36 -2.11 4.03
C PHE A 20 8.26 -1.86 2.83
N GLU A 21 8.22 -2.78 1.88
CA GLU A 21 9.00 -2.78 0.65
C GLU A 21 8.09 -3.10 -0.53
N LEU A 22 8.20 -2.32 -1.60
CA LEU A 22 7.55 -2.54 -2.88
C LEU A 22 8.63 -2.63 -3.95
N PHE A 23 8.61 -3.72 -4.68
CA PHE A 23 9.48 -3.99 -5.82
C PHE A 23 8.62 -4.13 -7.09
N TYR A 24 9.19 -3.74 -8.23
CA TYR A 24 8.61 -4.01 -9.55
C TYR A 24 9.57 -4.92 -10.29
N LEU A 25 9.09 -6.09 -10.72
CA LEU A 25 9.92 -7.09 -11.42
C LEU A 25 10.39 -6.57 -12.78
N ALA A 26 9.55 -5.82 -13.48
CA ALA A 26 9.84 -5.21 -14.77
C ALA A 26 10.74 -3.96 -14.65
N ASN A 27 10.81 -3.33 -13.48
CA ASN A 27 11.64 -2.15 -13.24
C ASN A 27 12.22 -2.13 -11.82
N PRO A 28 13.29 -2.90 -11.57
CA PRO A 28 13.89 -3.06 -10.24
C PRO A 28 14.54 -1.79 -9.70
N ALA A 29 14.71 -0.73 -10.50
CA ALA A 29 15.21 0.56 -10.02
C ALA A 29 14.11 1.39 -9.34
N SER A 30 12.84 1.08 -9.56
CA SER A 30 11.68 1.83 -9.03
C SER A 30 11.13 1.28 -7.71
N THR A 31 12.00 0.77 -6.84
CA THR A 31 11.60 0.25 -5.54
C THR A 31 11.20 1.34 -4.56
N PHE A 32 10.28 1.02 -3.65
CA PHE A 32 9.87 1.90 -2.56
C PHE A 32 10.01 1.20 -1.21
N ARG A 33 10.54 1.91 -0.21
CA ARG A 33 10.69 1.37 1.15
C ARG A 33 10.28 2.43 2.17
N VAL A 34 9.54 2.03 3.19
CA VAL A 34 9.09 2.92 4.26
C VAL A 34 8.92 2.16 5.57
N PRO A 35 9.27 2.73 6.74
CA PRO A 35 8.90 2.14 8.03
C PRO A 35 7.37 2.01 8.15
N LEU A 36 6.88 0.87 8.67
CA LEU A 36 5.44 0.57 8.76
C LEU A 36 4.64 1.67 9.46
N ARG A 37 5.20 2.28 10.50
CA ARG A 37 4.57 3.38 11.25
C ARG A 37 4.21 4.59 10.37
N TRP A 38 4.88 4.75 9.22
CA TRP A 38 4.66 5.85 8.29
C TRP A 38 3.97 5.41 6.99
N LEU A 39 3.60 4.14 6.84
CA LEU A 39 2.98 3.65 5.61
C LEU A 39 1.54 4.18 5.46
N GLY A 40 1.13 4.52 4.25
CA GLY A 40 -0.26 4.76 3.88
C GLY A 40 -0.57 4.09 2.56
N ALA A 41 -1.80 3.60 2.42
CA ALA A 41 -2.31 2.95 1.23
C ALA A 41 -3.75 3.38 0.99
N LEU A 42 -4.07 3.67 -0.27
CA LEU A 42 -5.41 4.09 -0.69
C LEU A 42 -5.71 3.55 -2.08
N VAL A 43 -6.79 2.80 -2.23
CA VAL A 43 -7.41 2.56 -3.53
C VAL A 43 -8.42 3.66 -3.79
N HIS A 44 -8.19 4.41 -4.86
CA HIS A 44 -9.10 5.47 -5.29
C HIS A 44 -9.71 5.15 -6.65
N TYR A 45 -11.04 5.12 -6.72
CA TYR A 45 -11.82 4.89 -7.94
C TYR A 45 -12.32 6.20 -8.51
N LYS A 46 -11.82 6.58 -9.69
CA LYS A 46 -12.32 7.78 -10.39
C LYS A 46 -13.66 7.55 -11.08
N LYS A 47 -13.96 6.32 -11.49
CA LYS A 47 -15.19 5.93 -12.21
C LYS A 47 -15.60 4.51 -11.80
N PRO A 48 -16.91 4.18 -11.73
CA PRO A 48 -17.40 2.88 -11.25
C PRO A 48 -16.94 1.65 -12.04
N ASN A 49 -16.58 1.81 -13.31
CA ASN A 49 -16.22 0.72 -14.21
C ASN A 49 -14.77 0.81 -14.70
N GLN A 50 -13.93 1.60 -14.03
CA GLN A 50 -12.50 1.67 -14.35
C GLN A 50 -11.69 1.08 -13.21
N PRO A 51 -10.52 0.48 -13.50
CA PRO A 51 -9.59 0.08 -12.46
C PRO A 51 -9.33 1.23 -11.49
N GLY A 52 -9.33 0.91 -10.20
CA GLY A 52 -8.89 1.81 -9.16
C GLY A 52 -7.41 2.11 -9.31
N LYS A 53 -6.97 3.20 -8.68
CA LYS A 53 -5.56 3.52 -8.51
C LYS A 53 -5.20 3.26 -7.06
N LEU A 54 -4.40 2.22 -6.80
CA LEU A 54 -3.79 2.01 -5.50
C LEU A 54 -2.58 2.93 -5.39
N SER A 55 -2.60 3.83 -4.42
CA SER A 55 -1.46 4.70 -4.06
C SER A 55 -0.85 4.18 -2.76
N ILE A 56 0.48 4.07 -2.72
CA ILE A 56 1.25 3.62 -1.55
C ILE A 56 2.33 4.65 -1.27
N GLY A 57 2.45 5.12 -0.02
CA GLY A 57 3.40 6.16 0.30
C GLY A 57 3.60 6.41 1.79
N SER A 58 4.36 7.45 2.11
CA SER A 58 4.57 7.91 3.49
C SER A 58 3.45 8.86 3.91
N VAL A 59 2.94 8.72 5.14
CA VAL A 59 1.95 9.62 5.75
C VAL A 59 2.59 10.64 6.69
N ARG A 60 1.89 11.75 6.92
CA ARG A 60 2.30 12.84 7.83
C ARG A 60 2.03 12.53 9.30
N ASP A 61 1.00 11.73 9.58
CA ASP A 61 0.58 11.33 10.92
C ASP A 61 0.67 9.81 11.03
N PRO A 62 1.50 9.26 11.95
CA PRO A 62 1.64 7.81 12.10
C PRO A 62 0.35 7.14 12.62
N ASN A 63 -0.60 7.91 13.15
CA ASN A 63 -1.91 7.41 13.61
C ASN A 63 -2.98 7.42 12.50
N ALA A 64 -2.65 7.91 11.31
CA ALA A 64 -3.55 7.83 10.16
C ALA A 64 -3.89 6.36 9.84
N ALA A 65 -5.05 6.12 9.23
CA ALA A 65 -5.39 4.79 8.74
C ALA A 65 -4.32 4.29 7.76
N LEU A 66 -3.91 3.04 7.91
CA LEU A 66 -2.89 2.43 7.05
C LEU A 66 -3.48 2.11 5.67
N TYR A 67 -4.72 1.65 5.63
CA TYR A 67 -5.47 1.43 4.39
C TYR A 67 -6.77 2.24 4.38
N GLY A 68 -7.13 2.78 3.22
CA GLY A 68 -8.14 3.84 3.12
C GLY A 68 -7.62 5.19 3.63
N THR A 69 -6.29 5.41 3.53
CA THR A 69 -5.64 6.65 3.96
C THR A 69 -6.25 7.86 3.25
N ASP A 70 -6.54 8.92 4.00
CA ASP A 70 -6.96 10.21 3.42
C ASP A 70 -5.89 10.70 2.41
N PRO A 71 -6.26 11.03 1.15
CA PRO A 71 -5.33 11.61 0.19
C PRO A 71 -4.49 12.77 0.72
N ALA A 72 -5.05 13.62 1.60
CA ALA A 72 -4.36 14.77 2.19
C ALA A 72 -3.34 14.38 3.28
N ALA A 73 -3.43 13.16 3.81
CA ALA A 73 -2.51 12.66 4.84
C ALA A 73 -1.16 12.20 4.26
N PHE A 74 -1.05 12.02 2.95
CA PHE A 74 0.22 11.66 2.31
C PHE A 74 1.24 12.82 2.36
N TRP A 75 2.50 12.47 2.58
CA TRP A 75 3.60 13.44 2.61
C TRP A 75 3.89 13.99 1.21
N TYR A 76 3.92 13.13 0.20
CA TYR A 76 4.19 13.48 -1.20
C TYR A 76 3.08 12.98 -2.14
N SER A 77 2.79 13.77 -3.18
CA SER A 77 1.88 13.39 -4.28
C SER A 77 2.46 12.32 -5.23
N THR A 78 3.76 12.02 -5.12
CA THR A 78 4.52 11.09 -5.98
C THR A 78 4.64 9.67 -5.41
N SER A 79 3.73 9.31 -4.52
CA SER A 79 3.60 7.95 -3.98
C SER A 79 3.44 6.92 -5.12
N PRO A 80 4.21 5.81 -5.13
CA PRO A 80 4.02 4.71 -6.07
C PRO A 80 2.55 4.36 -6.22
N ALA A 81 2.12 4.17 -7.46
CA ALA A 81 0.75 3.83 -7.71
C ALA A 81 0.56 2.98 -8.95
N PHE A 82 -0.35 2.03 -8.86
CA PHE A 82 -0.66 1.10 -9.92
C PHE A 82 -2.17 0.84 -10.01
N ARG A 83 -2.58 0.28 -11.14
CA ARG A 83 -4.00 0.01 -11.43
C ARG A 83 -4.41 -1.27 -10.71
N VAL A 84 -5.60 -1.25 -10.11
CA VAL A 84 -6.20 -2.38 -9.43
C VAL A 84 -7.60 -2.61 -10.01
N PRO A 85 -7.86 -3.73 -10.71
CA PRO A 85 -9.21 -4.11 -11.11
C PRO A 85 -10.17 -4.13 -9.91
N HIS A 86 -11.44 -3.81 -10.13
CA HIS A 86 -12.43 -3.75 -9.05
C HIS A 86 -12.53 -5.06 -8.26
N ASN A 87 -12.47 -6.19 -8.96
CA ASN A 87 -12.58 -7.52 -8.35
C ASN A 87 -11.37 -7.90 -7.49
N ASP A 88 -10.26 -7.18 -7.63
CA ASP A 88 -8.99 -7.50 -6.98
C ASP A 88 -8.74 -6.64 -5.74
N GLU A 89 -9.47 -5.53 -5.55
CA GLU A 89 -9.33 -4.69 -4.36
C GLU A 89 -9.49 -5.45 -3.03
N PRO A 90 -10.39 -6.43 -2.90
CA PRO A 90 -10.47 -7.25 -1.70
C PRO A 90 -9.16 -7.95 -1.34
N LEU A 91 -8.33 -8.32 -2.34
CA LEU A 91 -7.01 -8.92 -2.11
C LEU A 91 -6.06 -7.93 -1.45
N PHE A 92 -6.01 -6.69 -1.97
CA PHE A 92 -5.21 -5.62 -1.39
C PHE A 92 -5.70 -5.24 0.01
N ARG A 93 -7.01 -5.14 0.21
CA ARG A 93 -7.61 -4.88 1.52
C ARG A 93 -7.23 -5.96 2.53
N ALA A 94 -7.28 -7.24 2.16
CA ALA A 94 -6.89 -8.34 3.04
C ALA A 94 -5.40 -8.22 3.43
N TYR A 95 -4.51 -8.05 2.45
CA TYR A 95 -3.09 -7.87 2.70
C TYR A 95 -2.79 -6.67 3.61
N PHE A 96 -3.34 -5.49 3.30
CA PHE A 96 -3.10 -4.31 4.13
C PHE A 96 -3.77 -4.37 5.50
N THR A 97 -4.77 -5.23 5.69
CA THR A 97 -5.33 -5.52 7.02
C THR A 97 -4.31 -6.25 7.89
N GLU A 98 -3.60 -7.22 7.34
CA GLU A 98 -2.50 -7.89 8.05
C GLU A 98 -1.35 -6.92 8.33
N VAL A 99 -0.98 -6.08 7.35
CA VAL A 99 0.05 -5.04 7.54
C VAL A 99 -0.36 -4.04 8.63
N ALA A 100 -1.63 -3.65 8.68
CA ALA A 100 -2.17 -2.75 9.69
C ALA A 100 -2.11 -3.37 11.10
N ALA A 101 -2.42 -4.66 11.22
CA ALA A 101 -2.26 -5.39 12.49
C ALA A 101 -0.80 -5.42 12.97
N LEU A 102 0.16 -5.64 12.06
CA LEU A 102 1.59 -5.60 12.38
C LEU A 102 2.07 -4.20 12.82
N ALA A 103 1.38 -3.15 12.38
CA ALA A 103 1.71 -1.77 12.70
C ALA A 103 0.89 -1.20 13.89
N ASP A 104 -0.04 -1.97 14.46
CA ASP A 104 -1.05 -1.51 15.42
C ASP A 104 -1.85 -0.30 14.91
N ARG A 105 -2.35 -0.38 13.67
CA ARG A 105 -3.04 0.71 12.97
C ARG A 105 -4.38 0.26 12.39
N ARG A 106 -5.26 1.23 12.14
CA ARG A 106 -6.61 1.01 11.61
C ARG A 106 -6.65 0.87 10.08
N VAL A 107 -7.70 0.19 9.60
CA VAL A 107 -8.15 0.11 8.20
C VAL A 107 -9.53 0.76 8.08
N VAL A 108 -9.81 1.42 6.94
CA VAL A 108 -11.10 2.06 6.64
C VAL A 108 -11.78 1.41 5.44
#